data_AF-W4LY07-F1
#
_entry.id   AF-W4LY07-F1
#
_cell.length_a   1.000
_cell.length_b   1.000
_cell.length_c   1.000
_cell.angle_alpha   90.00
_cell.angle_beta   90.00
_cell.angle_gamma   90.00
#
_symmetry.space_group_name_H-M   'P 1'
#
loop_
_entity.id
_entity.type
_entity.pdbx_description
1 polymer ?
#
loop_
_entity_poly.entity_id
_entity_poly.type
_entity_poly.pdbx_seq_one_letter_code
_entity_poly.pdbx_strand_id
1 'polypeptide(L)'
;PLNNIIWGFVQDDYSRLSVQRRAYEYDHHYGFALVGKAVPRIESADSRSKFVAAFHNLLYRTIMYYREDDDTTIVADAFALLNALREVHLILAEGAHNQFGDLPWTARKEMLMMQWILARPETKEFLRGRYMVPYQEPWMGAVDDMKRLQGWSDVTITHFHELAIYGEQILLSIRYGDWIDINDQEYARNWARYWRPEIQRYVHAYHAVTGVDLSADVVDTRRAEDRFVQPSVHLSKRLATPRSRAQGSLPSSSTASELQTYQDIDYAALPAASRPRVPRRRSRR
;
A
#
# COMPACT_ATOMS: atom_id res chain seq x y z
N PRO A 1 25.46 13.45 -16.61
CA PRO A 1 24.56 12.53 -17.35
C PRO A 1 23.10 12.61 -16.85
N LEU A 2 22.84 12.51 -15.53
CA LEU A 2 21.50 12.61 -14.95
C LEU A 2 20.78 13.94 -15.25
N ASN A 3 21.52 15.06 -15.23
CA ASN A 3 20.96 16.39 -15.48
C ASN A 3 20.25 16.49 -16.84
N ASN A 4 20.86 15.98 -17.91
CA ASN A 4 20.28 16.04 -19.26
C ASN A 4 19.00 15.20 -19.36
N ILE A 5 18.93 14.07 -18.64
CA ILE A 5 17.75 13.21 -18.60
C ILE A 5 16.60 13.92 -17.88
N ILE A 6 16.87 14.55 -16.74
CA ILE A 6 15.85 15.29 -15.98
C ILE A 6 15.34 16.48 -16.80
N TRP A 7 16.24 17.26 -17.42
CA TRP A 7 15.83 18.37 -18.27
C TRP A 7 15.04 17.91 -19.48
N GLY A 8 15.41 16.80 -20.12
CA GLY A 8 14.62 16.20 -21.19
C GLY A 8 13.22 15.78 -20.71
N PHE A 9 13.14 15.15 -19.54
CA PHE A 9 11.86 14.74 -18.94
C PHE A 9 10.95 15.93 -18.58
N VAL A 10 11.53 17.06 -18.17
CA VAL A 10 10.81 18.31 -17.89
C VAL A 10 10.42 19.05 -19.18
N GLN A 11 11.26 19.00 -20.22
CA GLN A 11 10.93 19.61 -21.52
C GLN A 11 9.77 18.88 -22.21
N ASP A 12 9.65 17.57 -21.99
CA ASP A 12 8.57 16.74 -22.53
C ASP A 12 7.22 16.95 -21.80
N ASP A 13 7.11 17.92 -20.89
CA ASP A 13 5.89 18.25 -20.14
C ASP A 13 4.64 18.39 -21.02
N TYR A 14 4.78 18.89 -22.26
CA TYR A 14 3.67 19.10 -23.19
C TYR A 14 3.06 17.79 -23.73
N SER A 15 3.87 16.73 -23.90
CA SER A 15 3.37 15.45 -24.40
C SER A 15 2.82 14.54 -23.29
N ARG A 16 3.04 14.94 -22.03
CA ARG A 16 2.60 14.19 -20.85
C ARG A 16 1.14 14.45 -20.52
N LEU A 17 0.57 13.48 -19.82
CA LEU A 17 -0.77 13.51 -19.30
C LEU A 17 -0.89 14.55 -18.19
N SER A 18 -1.82 15.49 -18.36
CA SER A 18 -2.13 16.47 -17.31
C SER A 18 -2.82 15.79 -16.12
N VAL A 19 -2.70 16.40 -14.93
CA VAL A 19 -3.38 15.91 -13.72
C VAL A 19 -4.89 15.83 -13.90
N GLN A 20 -5.47 16.82 -14.61
CA GLN A 20 -6.90 16.82 -14.93
C GLN A 20 -7.29 15.63 -15.81
N ARG A 21 -6.50 15.35 -16.85
CA ARG A 21 -6.78 14.23 -17.74
C ARG A 21 -6.65 12.89 -17.01
N ARG A 22 -5.63 12.73 -16.18
CA ARG A 22 -5.44 11.54 -15.34
C ARG A 22 -6.60 11.32 -14.36
N ALA A 23 -7.10 12.38 -13.73
CA ALA A 23 -8.24 12.30 -12.83
C ALA A 23 -9.52 11.82 -13.57
N TYR A 24 -9.76 12.34 -14.78
CA TYR A 24 -10.89 11.89 -15.61
C TYR A 24 -10.75 10.42 -16.02
N GLU A 25 -9.54 9.99 -16.41
CA GLU A 25 -9.29 8.60 -16.84
C GLU A 25 -9.48 7.58 -15.71
N TYR A 26 -9.00 7.88 -14.51
CA TYR A 26 -9.15 6.98 -13.36
C TYR A 26 -10.60 6.85 -12.90
N ASP A 27 -11.36 7.94 -12.95
CA ASP A 27 -12.78 7.92 -12.65
C ASP A 27 -13.60 7.17 -13.72
N HIS A 28 -13.29 7.41 -15.00
CA HIS A 28 -13.98 6.76 -16.11
C HIS A 28 -13.76 5.23 -16.19
N HIS A 29 -12.54 4.75 -15.90
CA HIS A 29 -12.22 3.33 -16.01
C HIS A 29 -12.49 2.53 -14.74
N TYR A 30 -12.25 3.12 -13.58
CA TYR A 30 -12.25 2.40 -12.29
C TYR A 30 -13.09 3.11 -11.21
N GLY A 31 -13.63 4.30 -11.49
CA GLY A 31 -14.36 5.08 -10.49
C GLY A 31 -13.48 5.60 -9.36
N PHE A 32 -12.16 5.73 -9.58
CA PHE A 32 -11.25 6.27 -8.57
C PHE A 32 -11.19 7.79 -8.63
N ALA A 33 -11.54 8.44 -7.52
CA ALA A 33 -11.38 9.88 -7.37
C ALA A 33 -9.98 10.21 -6.82
N LEU A 34 -9.23 11.03 -7.56
CA LEU A 34 -7.97 11.60 -7.05
C LEU A 34 -8.25 12.72 -6.04
N VAL A 35 -7.43 12.82 -5.00
CA VAL A 35 -7.51 13.87 -3.98
C VAL A 35 -6.19 14.61 -3.93
N GLY A 36 -6.21 15.93 -4.08
CA GLY A 36 -5.02 16.76 -3.99
C GLY A 36 -5.27 18.22 -4.37
N LYS A 37 -4.32 19.10 -4.03
CA LYS A 37 -4.41 20.54 -4.32
C LYS A 37 -4.47 20.85 -5.82
N ALA A 38 -3.81 20.04 -6.64
CA ALA A 38 -3.73 20.19 -8.08
C ALA A 38 -4.83 19.41 -8.85
N VAL A 39 -5.71 18.71 -8.13
CA VAL A 39 -6.79 17.92 -8.74
C VAL A 39 -8.03 18.81 -8.87
N PRO A 40 -8.53 19.08 -10.09
CA PRO A 40 -9.75 19.83 -10.26
C PRO A 40 -10.95 19.01 -9.80
N ARG A 41 -12.04 19.70 -9.40
CA ARG A 41 -13.33 19.05 -9.20
C ARG A 41 -13.91 18.73 -10.58
N ILE A 42 -13.99 17.45 -10.90
CA ILE A 42 -14.50 16.95 -12.19
C ILE A 42 -15.86 16.31 -11.95
N GLU A 43 -16.81 16.62 -12.82
CA GLU A 43 -18.06 15.87 -12.98
C GLU A 43 -17.95 15.12 -14.30
N SER A 44 -17.61 13.84 -14.23
CA SER A 44 -17.48 12.99 -15.41
C SER A 44 -18.86 12.62 -15.93
N ALA A 45 -18.99 12.54 -17.26
CA ALA A 45 -20.22 12.08 -17.89
C ALA A 45 -20.49 10.59 -17.62
N ASP A 46 -19.42 9.82 -17.36
CA ASP A 46 -19.47 8.39 -17.08
C ASP A 46 -18.41 8.02 -16.04
N SER A 47 -18.86 7.45 -14.92
CA SER A 47 -18.04 7.06 -13.76
C SER A 47 -18.40 5.66 -13.29
N ARG A 48 -17.40 4.87 -12.90
CA ARG A 48 -17.63 3.49 -12.41
C ARG A 48 -17.78 3.46 -10.90
N SER A 49 -18.77 4.16 -10.40
CA SER A 49 -18.99 4.36 -8.96
C SER A 49 -19.12 3.06 -8.16
N LYS A 50 -19.67 2.00 -8.76
CA LYS A 50 -19.86 0.69 -8.11
C LYS A 50 -18.61 -0.20 -8.10
N PHE A 51 -17.60 0.10 -8.91
CA PHE A 51 -16.44 -0.78 -9.10
C PHE A 51 -15.71 -1.06 -7.79
N VAL A 52 -15.35 -0.01 -7.04
CA VAL A 52 -14.61 -0.16 -5.77
C VAL A 52 -15.38 -1.02 -4.77
N ALA A 53 -16.70 -0.81 -4.68
CA ALA A 53 -17.54 -1.58 -3.77
C ALA A 53 -17.65 -3.06 -4.18
N ALA A 54 -17.87 -3.33 -5.48
CA ALA A 54 -17.92 -4.69 -6.01
C ALA A 54 -16.58 -5.42 -5.87
N PHE A 55 -15.46 -4.73 -6.15
CA PHE A 55 -14.13 -5.30 -6.02
C PHE A 55 -13.76 -5.64 -4.58
N HIS A 56 -14.06 -4.75 -3.62
CA HIS A 56 -13.83 -5.06 -2.20
C HIS A 56 -14.76 -6.16 -1.68
N ASN A 57 -16.01 -6.24 -2.17
CA ASN A 57 -16.91 -7.35 -1.87
C ASN A 57 -16.35 -8.68 -2.41
N LEU A 58 -15.83 -8.69 -3.64
CA LEU A 58 -15.15 -9.86 -4.20
C LEU A 58 -14.00 -10.31 -3.30
N LEU A 59 -13.08 -9.41 -2.93
CA LEU A 59 -11.96 -9.74 -2.04
C LEU A 59 -12.44 -10.29 -0.70
N TYR A 60 -13.49 -9.71 -0.11
CA TYR A 60 -14.10 -10.23 1.12
C TYR A 60 -14.63 -11.65 0.93
N ARG A 61 -15.40 -11.93 -0.13
CA ARG A 61 -15.90 -13.28 -0.44
C ARG A 61 -14.77 -14.27 -0.66
N THR A 62 -13.69 -13.86 -1.30
CA THR A 62 -12.51 -14.71 -1.49
C THR A 62 -11.83 -15.06 -0.16
N ILE A 63 -11.74 -14.11 0.78
CA ILE A 63 -11.19 -14.38 2.12
C ILE A 63 -12.08 -15.34 2.91
N MET A 64 -13.40 -15.16 2.86
CA MET A 64 -14.34 -16.08 3.51
C MET A 64 -14.22 -17.49 2.92
N TYR A 65 -14.13 -17.58 1.58
CA TYR A 65 -13.85 -18.84 0.90
C TYR A 65 -12.54 -19.49 1.38
N TYR A 66 -11.45 -18.73 1.58
CA TYR A 66 -10.22 -19.31 2.12
C TYR A 66 -10.36 -19.84 3.54
N ARG A 67 -11.13 -19.17 4.40
CA ARG A 67 -11.39 -19.66 5.75
C ARG A 67 -12.15 -20.99 5.73
N GLU A 68 -13.12 -21.11 4.84
CA GLU A 68 -13.91 -22.34 4.66
C GLU A 68 -13.08 -23.46 3.97
N ASP A 69 -12.24 -23.12 2.98
CA ASP A 69 -11.40 -24.10 2.25
C ASP A 69 -10.25 -24.64 3.13
N ASP A 70 -9.76 -23.85 4.08
CA ASP A 70 -8.78 -24.29 5.08
C ASP A 70 -9.40 -25.18 6.17
N ASP A 71 -10.71 -25.09 6.38
CA ASP A 71 -11.44 -25.95 7.32
C ASP A 71 -11.78 -27.29 6.66
N THR A 72 -10.99 -28.31 6.98
CA THR A 72 -11.19 -29.68 6.47
C THR A 72 -12.53 -30.31 6.85
N THR A 73 -13.31 -29.70 7.75
CA THR A 73 -14.62 -30.20 8.19
C THR A 73 -15.79 -29.72 7.33
N ILE A 74 -15.57 -28.72 6.48
CA ILE A 74 -16.60 -28.07 5.65
C ILE A 74 -16.25 -28.22 4.17
N VAL A 75 -17.23 -28.51 3.33
CA VAL A 75 -17.08 -28.39 1.87
C VAL A 75 -17.36 -26.95 1.49
N ALA A 76 -16.31 -26.18 1.22
CA ALA A 76 -16.43 -24.77 0.87
C ALA A 76 -17.23 -24.57 -0.43
N ASP A 77 -18.25 -23.71 -0.35
CA ASP A 77 -19.11 -23.32 -1.47
C ASP A 77 -18.49 -22.12 -2.21
N ALA A 78 -18.19 -22.31 -3.50
CA ALA A 78 -17.60 -21.27 -4.34
C ALA A 78 -18.66 -20.48 -5.14
N PHE A 79 -19.94 -20.78 -4.99
CA PHE A 79 -21.00 -20.12 -5.78
C PHE A 79 -21.14 -18.63 -5.45
N ALA A 80 -21.03 -18.25 -4.17
CA ALA A 80 -21.03 -16.83 -3.79
C ALA A 80 -19.84 -16.06 -4.38
N LEU A 81 -18.68 -16.70 -4.48
CA LEU A 81 -17.49 -16.15 -5.12
C LEU A 81 -17.70 -15.99 -6.64
N LEU A 82 -18.29 -16.99 -7.30
CA LEU A 82 -18.59 -16.94 -8.74
C LEU A 82 -19.52 -15.75 -9.08
N ASN A 83 -20.55 -15.52 -8.27
CA ASN A 83 -21.45 -14.37 -8.48
C ASN A 83 -20.73 -13.03 -8.28
N ALA A 84 -19.83 -12.92 -7.30
CA ALA A 84 -19.03 -11.71 -7.11
C ALA A 84 -18.07 -11.48 -8.30
N LEU A 85 -17.46 -12.54 -8.85
CA LEU A 85 -16.62 -12.45 -10.05
C LEU A 85 -17.42 -11.96 -11.27
N ARG A 86 -18.62 -12.51 -11.47
CA ARG A 86 -19.55 -12.07 -12.52
C ARG A 86 -19.95 -10.61 -12.39
N GLU A 87 -20.29 -10.16 -11.18
CA GLU A 87 -20.66 -8.77 -10.92
C GLU A 87 -19.51 -7.81 -11.27
N VAL A 88 -18.28 -8.12 -10.82
CA VAL A 88 -17.11 -7.30 -11.16
C VAL A 88 -16.82 -7.33 -12.66
N HIS A 89 -16.91 -8.51 -13.29
CA HIS A 89 -16.71 -8.64 -14.73
C HIS A 89 -17.73 -7.81 -15.53
N LEU A 90 -19.01 -7.84 -15.16
CA LEU A 90 -20.06 -7.04 -15.81
C LEU A 90 -19.80 -5.54 -15.67
N ILE A 91 -19.46 -5.06 -14.47
CA ILE A 91 -19.12 -3.64 -14.25
C ILE A 91 -17.92 -3.22 -15.11
N LEU A 92 -16.94 -4.10 -15.28
CA LEU A 92 -15.79 -3.84 -16.16
C LEU A 92 -16.17 -3.88 -17.65
N ALA A 93 -17.14 -4.71 -18.04
CA ALA A 93 -17.61 -4.87 -19.41
C ALA A 93 -18.53 -3.72 -19.87
N GLU A 94 -19.34 -3.14 -18.98
CA GLU A 94 -20.26 -2.02 -19.25
C GLU A 94 -19.57 -0.79 -19.87
N GLY A 95 -18.24 -0.68 -19.74
CA GLY A 95 -17.43 0.42 -20.26
C GLY A 95 -16.37 0.04 -21.30
N ALA A 96 -16.39 -1.19 -21.83
CA ALA A 96 -15.36 -1.70 -22.74
C ALA A 96 -15.45 -1.15 -24.18
N HIS A 97 -15.95 0.08 -24.38
CA HIS A 97 -16.05 0.69 -25.71
C HIS A 97 -14.77 1.44 -26.13
N ASN A 98 -14.50 1.47 -27.45
CA ASN A 98 -13.48 2.09 -28.33
C ASN A 98 -12.17 2.74 -27.81
N GLN A 99 -12.06 3.14 -26.55
CA GLN A 99 -10.90 3.81 -25.96
C GLN A 99 -10.18 2.97 -24.88
N PHE A 100 -10.62 1.72 -24.70
CA PHE A 100 -10.06 0.72 -23.79
C PHE A 100 -8.54 0.56 -23.89
N GLY A 101 -7.97 0.64 -25.10
CA GLY A 101 -6.54 0.44 -25.35
C GLY A 101 -5.67 1.69 -25.23
N ASP A 102 -6.23 2.87 -25.46
CA ASP A 102 -5.43 4.09 -25.68
C ASP A 102 -5.12 4.85 -24.39
N LEU A 103 -6.05 4.87 -23.44
CA LEU A 103 -5.97 5.79 -22.30
C LEU A 103 -5.04 5.37 -21.15
N PRO A 104 -4.77 4.07 -20.87
CA PRO A 104 -3.76 3.74 -19.87
C PRO A 104 -2.34 3.64 -20.44
N TRP A 105 -2.13 3.60 -21.76
CA TRP A 105 -0.78 3.43 -22.34
C TRP A 105 0.14 4.61 -22.02
N THR A 106 -0.35 5.84 -22.18
CA THR A 106 0.44 7.06 -21.91
C THR A 106 0.84 7.12 -20.43
N ALA A 107 -0.11 6.93 -19.51
CA ALA A 107 0.17 6.93 -18.08
C ALA A 107 1.14 5.82 -17.66
N ARG A 108 1.05 4.62 -18.26
CA ARG A 108 1.98 3.51 -18.00
C ARG A 108 3.39 3.81 -18.53
N LYS A 109 3.51 4.33 -19.76
CA LYS A 109 4.79 4.74 -20.33
C LYS A 109 5.48 5.78 -19.44
N GLU A 110 4.72 6.78 -18.99
CA GLU A 110 5.22 7.80 -18.05
C GLU A 110 5.72 7.18 -16.74
N MET A 111 4.93 6.29 -16.13
CA MET A 111 5.31 5.62 -14.89
C MET A 111 6.61 4.82 -15.06
N LEU A 112 6.74 4.06 -16.14
CA LEU A 112 7.95 3.28 -16.44
C LEU A 112 9.16 4.19 -16.65
N MET A 113 9.00 5.33 -17.33
CA MET A 113 10.07 6.31 -17.47
C MET A 113 10.48 6.91 -16.12
N MET A 114 9.51 7.27 -15.26
CA MET A 114 9.79 7.79 -13.91
C MET A 114 10.51 6.75 -13.05
N GLN A 115 10.04 5.49 -13.04
CA GLN A 115 10.70 4.39 -12.35
C GLN A 115 12.13 4.18 -12.87
N TRP A 116 12.33 4.24 -14.19
CA TRP A 116 13.66 4.12 -14.79
C TRP A 116 14.61 5.24 -14.36
N ILE A 117 14.17 6.51 -14.35
CA ILE A 117 14.96 7.66 -13.88
C ILE A 117 15.33 7.51 -12.40
N LEU A 118 14.39 7.05 -11.58
CA LEU A 118 14.58 6.87 -10.13
C LEU A 118 15.45 5.65 -9.80
N ALA A 119 15.46 4.63 -10.64
CA ALA A 119 16.31 3.44 -10.50
C ALA A 119 17.80 3.70 -10.78
N ARG A 120 18.13 4.87 -11.33
CA ARG A 120 19.51 5.24 -11.67
C ARG A 120 20.39 5.31 -10.41
N PRO A 121 21.63 4.78 -10.45
CA PRO A 121 22.54 4.84 -9.31
C PRO A 121 22.87 6.28 -8.90
N GLU A 122 22.91 7.21 -9.85
CA GLU A 122 23.17 8.63 -9.59
C GLU A 122 22.07 9.25 -8.70
N THR A 123 20.81 8.85 -8.90
CA THR A 123 19.66 9.30 -8.07
C THR A 123 19.76 8.74 -6.66
N LYS A 124 20.17 7.47 -6.54
CA LYS A 124 20.38 6.80 -5.25
C LYS A 124 21.51 7.47 -4.45
N GLU A 125 22.61 7.82 -5.09
CA GLU A 125 23.72 8.56 -4.47
C GLU A 125 23.32 9.98 -4.06
N PHE A 126 22.50 10.65 -4.87
CA PHE A 126 22.05 12.02 -4.60
C PHE A 126 21.13 12.09 -3.37
N LEU A 127 20.12 11.21 -3.29
CA LEU A 127 19.16 11.20 -2.18
C LEU A 127 19.75 10.66 -0.87
N ARG A 128 20.89 9.95 -0.93
CA ARG A 128 21.62 9.38 0.22
C ARG A 128 20.69 8.67 1.21
N GLY A 129 19.85 7.81 0.64
CA GLY A 129 18.85 7.04 1.35
C GLY A 129 19.34 5.99 2.32
N ARG A 130 18.38 5.31 2.96
CA ARG A 130 18.65 4.10 3.75
C ARG A 130 19.05 2.94 2.83
N TYR A 131 20.33 2.82 2.54
CA TYR A 131 20.90 1.76 1.69
C TYR A 131 20.59 0.33 2.19
N MET A 132 20.33 0.14 3.49
CA MET A 132 20.20 -1.19 4.11
C MET A 132 18.80 -1.80 4.04
N VAL A 133 17.79 -1.11 3.50
CA VAL A 133 16.44 -1.68 3.35
C VAL A 133 16.38 -2.52 2.08
N PRO A 134 15.99 -3.82 2.17
CA PRO A 134 15.87 -4.67 0.99
C PRO A 134 14.61 -4.29 0.20
N TYR A 135 14.79 -3.67 -0.96
CA TYR A 135 13.72 -3.40 -1.92
C TYR A 135 13.75 -4.42 -3.06
N GLN A 136 12.58 -4.72 -3.62
CA GLN A 136 12.44 -5.59 -4.79
C GLN A 136 12.94 -4.87 -6.05
N GLU A 137 12.60 -3.60 -6.21
CA GLU A 137 12.96 -2.79 -7.38
C GLU A 137 13.90 -1.63 -7.02
N PRO A 138 14.86 -1.26 -7.90
CA PRO A 138 15.90 -0.28 -7.55
C PRO A 138 15.38 1.15 -7.31
N TRP A 139 14.27 1.54 -7.91
CA TRP A 139 13.69 2.88 -7.77
C TRP A 139 12.96 3.10 -6.44
N MET A 140 12.55 2.02 -5.78
CA MET A 140 11.73 2.07 -4.57
C MET A 140 12.44 2.85 -3.45
N GLY A 141 13.74 2.63 -3.26
CA GLY A 141 14.52 3.34 -2.26
C GLY A 141 14.45 4.86 -2.45
N ALA A 142 14.66 5.34 -3.68
CA ALA A 142 14.61 6.76 -4.00
C ALA A 142 13.23 7.39 -3.69
N VAL A 143 12.15 6.66 -3.96
CA VAL A 143 10.78 7.14 -3.66
C VAL A 143 10.52 7.18 -2.16
N ASP A 144 10.95 6.16 -1.42
CA ASP A 144 10.77 6.10 0.04
C ASP A 144 11.53 7.24 0.75
N ASP A 145 12.76 7.52 0.30
CA ASP A 145 13.55 8.63 0.81
C ASP A 145 12.88 9.98 0.51
N MET A 146 12.42 10.20 -0.73
CA MET A 146 11.72 11.43 -1.11
C MET A 146 10.43 11.62 -0.31
N LYS A 147 9.65 10.54 -0.15
CA LYS A 147 8.42 10.53 0.63
C LYS A 147 8.66 10.92 2.10
N ARG A 148 9.79 10.50 2.68
CA ARG A 148 10.22 10.91 4.01
C ARG A 148 10.63 12.38 4.05
N LEU A 149 11.41 12.85 3.06
CA LEU A 149 11.85 14.25 2.97
C LEU A 149 10.65 15.21 2.82
N GLN A 150 9.65 14.82 2.04
CA GLN A 150 8.43 15.59 1.80
C GLN A 150 7.37 15.41 2.90
N GLY A 151 7.59 14.49 3.84
CA GLY A 151 6.65 14.22 4.94
C GLY A 151 5.31 13.65 4.48
N TRP A 152 5.24 12.95 3.34
CA TRP A 152 3.98 12.46 2.78
C TRP A 152 3.42 11.29 3.61
N SER A 153 4.08 10.15 3.71
CA SER A 153 3.57 9.04 4.54
C SER A 153 4.72 8.18 5.11
N ASP A 154 4.45 7.38 6.14
CA ASP A 154 5.46 6.51 6.78
C ASP A 154 5.35 5.06 6.31
N VAL A 155 4.30 4.73 5.54
CA VAL A 155 4.12 3.39 4.97
C VAL A 155 5.21 3.16 3.94
N THR A 156 5.85 2.00 3.92
CA THR A 156 6.89 1.71 2.92
C THR A 156 6.31 1.73 1.51
N ILE A 157 7.11 2.14 0.53
CA ILE A 157 6.72 2.11 -0.88
C ILE A 157 6.39 0.69 -1.38
N THR A 158 6.93 -0.34 -0.72
CA THR A 158 6.67 -1.75 -1.04
C THR A 158 5.19 -2.08 -1.04
N HIS A 159 4.42 -1.58 -0.07
CA HIS A 159 2.99 -1.86 -0.05
C HIS A 159 2.23 -1.19 -1.20
N PHE A 160 2.64 0.00 -1.65
CA PHE A 160 2.05 0.62 -2.84
C PHE A 160 2.41 -0.13 -4.12
N HIS A 161 3.64 -0.63 -4.20
CA HIS A 161 4.10 -1.45 -5.32
C HIS A 161 3.34 -2.78 -5.40
N GLU A 162 3.20 -3.49 -4.26
CA GLU A 162 2.42 -4.72 -4.15
C GLU A 162 0.95 -4.49 -4.53
N LEU A 163 0.34 -3.38 -4.08
CA LEU A 163 -1.02 -3.00 -4.47
C LEU A 163 -1.16 -2.78 -5.98
N ALA A 164 -0.17 -2.14 -6.61
CA ALA A 164 -0.19 -1.88 -8.04
C ALA A 164 -0.06 -3.18 -8.85
N ILE A 165 0.92 -4.03 -8.53
CA ILE A 165 1.15 -5.29 -9.24
C ILE A 165 0.00 -6.27 -9.05
N TYR A 166 -0.32 -6.62 -7.79
CA TYR A 166 -1.32 -7.64 -7.52
C TYR A 166 -2.71 -7.15 -7.88
N GLY A 167 -3.00 -5.87 -7.68
CA GLY A 167 -4.26 -5.25 -8.11
C GLY A 167 -4.46 -5.37 -9.62
N GLU A 168 -3.44 -5.09 -10.43
CA GLU A 168 -3.52 -5.22 -11.88
C GLU A 168 -3.66 -6.69 -12.31
N GLN A 169 -2.87 -7.61 -11.74
CA GLN A 169 -2.95 -9.04 -12.06
C GLN A 169 -4.33 -9.63 -11.79
N ILE A 170 -4.88 -9.37 -10.58
CA ILE A 170 -6.21 -9.82 -10.19
C ILE A 170 -7.25 -9.22 -11.13
N LEU A 171 -7.19 -7.90 -11.38
CA LEU A 171 -8.16 -7.22 -12.23
C LEU A 171 -8.14 -7.73 -13.67
N LEU A 172 -6.96 -7.94 -14.26
CA LEU A 172 -6.81 -8.48 -15.61
C LEU A 172 -7.32 -9.92 -15.70
N SER A 173 -7.11 -10.74 -14.66
CA SER A 173 -7.64 -12.11 -14.61
C SER A 173 -9.17 -12.15 -14.65
N ILE A 174 -9.83 -11.19 -13.99
CA ILE A 174 -11.30 -11.08 -13.98
C ILE A 174 -11.78 -10.53 -15.33
N ARG A 175 -11.08 -9.52 -15.84
CA ARG A 175 -11.45 -8.82 -17.08
C ARG A 175 -11.39 -9.72 -18.31
N TYR A 176 -10.36 -10.54 -18.45
CA TYR A 176 -10.19 -11.42 -19.61
C TYR A 176 -10.80 -12.81 -19.43
N GLY A 177 -11.38 -13.12 -18.27
CA GLY A 177 -12.10 -14.37 -18.04
C GLY A 177 -13.55 -14.28 -18.54
N ASP A 178 -14.07 -15.38 -19.08
CA ASP A 178 -15.47 -15.50 -19.51
C ASP A 178 -16.39 -15.91 -18.35
N TRP A 179 -16.53 -15.03 -17.37
CA TRP A 179 -17.29 -15.35 -16.15
C TRP A 179 -18.81 -15.43 -16.37
N ILE A 180 -19.30 -14.89 -17.48
CA ILE A 180 -20.74 -14.81 -17.79
C ILE A 180 -21.27 -16.19 -18.21
N ASP A 181 -20.57 -16.88 -19.12
CA ASP A 181 -21.02 -18.18 -19.63
C ASP A 181 -20.73 -19.35 -18.66
N ILE A 182 -19.71 -19.21 -17.81
CA ILE A 182 -19.31 -20.24 -16.84
C ILE A 182 -20.33 -20.35 -15.71
N ASN A 183 -21.11 -21.44 -15.69
CA ASN A 183 -22.05 -21.76 -14.61
C ASN A 183 -21.49 -22.69 -13.52
N ASP A 184 -20.32 -23.30 -13.76
CA ASP A 184 -19.70 -24.23 -12.83
C ASP A 184 -18.84 -23.49 -11.78
N GLN A 185 -19.11 -23.78 -10.51
CA GLN A 185 -18.39 -23.23 -9.36
C GLN A 185 -16.93 -23.67 -9.29
N GLU A 186 -16.54 -24.79 -9.93
CA GLU A 186 -15.16 -25.29 -9.90
C GLU A 186 -14.17 -24.30 -10.53
N TYR A 187 -14.60 -23.52 -11.53
CA TYR A 187 -13.74 -22.49 -12.13
C TYR A 187 -13.43 -21.35 -11.15
N ALA A 188 -14.41 -20.91 -10.37
CA ALA A 188 -14.21 -19.89 -9.34
C ALA A 188 -13.29 -20.41 -8.22
N ARG A 189 -13.46 -21.67 -7.82
CA ARG A 189 -12.57 -22.35 -6.88
C ARG A 189 -11.13 -22.38 -7.36
N ASN A 190 -10.90 -22.80 -8.60
CA ASN A 190 -9.57 -22.88 -9.20
C ASN A 190 -8.91 -21.50 -9.30
N TRP A 191 -9.68 -20.48 -9.68
CA TRP A 191 -9.20 -19.09 -9.70
C TRP A 191 -8.78 -18.61 -8.31
N ALA A 192 -9.61 -18.81 -7.29
CA ALA A 192 -9.30 -18.39 -5.92
C ALA A 192 -8.07 -19.11 -5.37
N ARG A 193 -7.90 -20.40 -5.63
CA ARG A 193 -6.72 -21.16 -5.20
C ARG A 193 -5.46 -20.71 -5.91
N TYR A 194 -5.54 -20.41 -7.21
CA TYR A 194 -4.41 -19.92 -8.00
C TYR A 194 -3.92 -18.55 -7.51
N TRP A 195 -4.84 -17.59 -7.31
CA TRP A 195 -4.52 -16.22 -6.91
C TRP A 195 -4.42 -16.01 -5.39
N ARG A 196 -4.39 -17.10 -4.61
CA ARG A 196 -4.36 -17.04 -3.14
C ARG A 196 -3.22 -16.18 -2.57
N PRO A 197 -1.95 -16.37 -2.97
CA PRO A 197 -0.87 -15.56 -2.41
C PRO A 197 -0.97 -14.08 -2.82
N GLU A 198 -1.41 -13.77 -4.04
CA GLU A 198 -1.55 -12.40 -4.54
C GLU A 198 -2.69 -11.66 -3.83
N ILE A 199 -3.83 -12.31 -3.64
CA ILE A 199 -4.99 -11.73 -2.94
C ILE A 199 -4.66 -11.46 -1.48
N GLN A 200 -4.02 -12.40 -0.77
CA GLN A 200 -3.60 -12.19 0.61
C GLN A 200 -2.59 -11.05 0.76
N ARG A 201 -1.60 -10.97 -0.16
CA ARG A 201 -0.64 -9.86 -0.18
C ARG A 201 -1.30 -8.52 -0.48
N TYR A 202 -2.23 -8.49 -1.43
CA TYR A 202 -3.01 -7.29 -1.76
C TYR A 202 -3.78 -6.78 -0.54
N VAL A 203 -4.50 -7.67 0.15
CA VAL A 203 -5.30 -7.33 1.34
C VAL A 203 -4.40 -6.80 2.48
N HIS A 204 -3.26 -7.44 2.72
CA HIS A 204 -2.29 -7.00 3.71
C HIS A 204 -1.71 -5.62 3.36
N ALA A 205 -1.28 -5.42 2.11
CA ALA A 205 -0.75 -4.16 1.62
C ALA A 205 -1.81 -3.05 1.66
N TYR A 206 -3.07 -3.37 1.37
CA TYR A 206 -4.20 -2.44 1.46
C TYR A 206 -4.39 -1.97 2.89
N HIS A 207 -4.47 -2.90 3.85
CA HIS A 207 -4.57 -2.58 5.26
C HIS A 207 -3.37 -1.73 5.75
N ALA A 208 -2.15 -2.04 5.33
CA ALA A 208 -0.97 -1.25 5.69
C ALA A 208 -1.06 0.21 5.18
N VAL A 209 -1.64 0.43 3.99
CA VAL A 209 -1.76 1.74 3.33
C VAL A 209 -2.96 2.55 3.82
N THR A 210 -4.16 1.95 3.87
CA THR A 210 -5.40 2.64 4.21
C THR A 210 -5.78 2.53 5.69
N GLY A 211 -5.29 1.51 6.39
CA GLY A 211 -5.71 1.16 7.75
C GLY A 211 -7.05 0.43 7.82
N VAL A 212 -7.67 0.14 6.68
CA VAL A 212 -8.95 -0.58 6.60
C VAL A 212 -8.69 -2.05 6.37
N ASP A 213 -9.24 -2.90 7.23
CA ASP A 213 -9.17 -4.35 7.08
C ASP A 213 -10.35 -4.84 6.22
N LEU A 214 -10.02 -5.38 5.04
CA LEU A 214 -11.01 -5.96 4.13
C LEU A 214 -11.49 -7.35 4.61
N SER A 215 -10.75 -7.99 5.53
CA SER A 215 -11.06 -9.32 6.08
C SER A 215 -11.97 -9.29 7.30
N ALA A 216 -12.21 -8.11 7.88
CA ALA A 216 -13.03 -7.95 9.06
C ALA A 216 -14.50 -8.28 8.78
N ASP A 217 -15.11 -9.04 9.69
CA ASP A 217 -16.50 -9.45 9.57
C ASP A 217 -17.46 -8.28 9.81
N VAL A 218 -18.57 -8.31 9.08
CA VAL A 218 -19.59 -7.23 8.97
C VAL A 218 -20.33 -6.96 10.28
N VAL A 219 -20.05 -7.71 11.34
CA VAL A 219 -20.70 -7.60 12.65
C VAL A 219 -20.51 -6.20 13.25
N ASP A 220 -19.39 -5.54 12.95
CA ASP A 220 -19.22 -4.10 13.18
C ASP A 220 -19.74 -3.29 11.99
N THR A 221 -21.06 -3.02 11.97
CA THR A 221 -21.75 -2.25 10.92
C THR A 221 -21.05 -0.92 10.56
N ARG A 222 -20.45 -0.24 11.54
CA ARG A 222 -19.69 1.00 11.33
C ARG A 222 -18.38 0.79 10.55
N ARG A 223 -17.67 -0.32 10.78
CA ARG A 223 -16.43 -0.66 10.06
C ARG A 223 -16.72 -1.25 8.68
N ALA A 224 -17.90 -1.83 8.50
CA ALA A 224 -18.31 -2.38 7.22
C ALA A 224 -18.49 -1.30 6.15
N GLU A 225 -19.02 -0.12 6.51
CA GLU A 225 -19.21 1.02 5.61
C GLU A 225 -17.88 1.62 5.14
N ASP A 226 -16.86 1.63 6.00
CA ASP A 226 -15.51 2.13 5.66
C ASP A 226 -14.87 1.35 4.51
N ARG A 227 -15.25 0.09 4.27
CA ARG A 227 -14.75 -0.71 3.14
C ARG A 227 -15.24 -0.21 1.79
N PHE A 228 -16.40 0.44 1.73
CA PHE A 228 -16.95 0.95 0.46
C PHE A 228 -16.49 2.37 0.13
N VAL A 229 -15.78 3.01 1.07
CA VAL A 229 -15.23 4.35 0.88
C VAL A 229 -13.99 4.30 -0.02
N GLN A 230 -13.84 5.33 -0.84
CA GLN A 230 -12.72 5.49 -1.77
C GLN A 230 -11.36 5.46 -1.05
N PRO A 231 -10.36 4.72 -1.55
CA PRO A 231 -9.03 4.64 -0.93
C PRO A 231 -8.34 6.00 -0.78
N SER A 232 -8.60 6.92 -1.71
CA SER A 232 -8.06 8.29 -1.68
C SER A 232 -8.56 9.09 -0.48
N VAL A 233 -9.79 8.85 -0.03
CA VAL A 233 -10.36 9.47 1.16
C VAL A 233 -9.70 8.93 2.43
N HIS A 234 -9.47 7.61 2.50
CA HIS A 234 -8.74 6.99 3.63
C HIS A 234 -7.32 7.53 3.75
N LEU A 235 -6.62 7.64 2.62
CA LEU A 235 -5.30 8.25 2.57
C LEU A 235 -5.32 9.72 2.99
N SER A 236 -6.27 10.51 2.48
CA SER A 236 -6.41 11.92 2.84
C SER A 236 -6.67 12.11 4.33
N LYS A 237 -7.57 11.31 4.92
CA LYS A 237 -7.82 11.31 6.39
C LYS A 237 -6.54 11.01 7.16
N ARG A 238 -5.78 10.00 6.73
CA ARG A 238 -4.52 9.61 7.39
C ARG A 238 -3.43 10.68 7.29
N LEU A 239 -3.36 11.39 6.17
CA LEU A 239 -2.46 12.54 5.98
C LEU A 239 -2.86 13.74 6.83
N ALA A 240 -4.18 13.96 7.01
CA ALA A 240 -4.72 15.07 7.78
C ALA A 240 -4.61 14.85 9.29
N THR A 241 -4.62 13.60 9.77
CA THR A 241 -4.39 13.28 11.18
C THR A 241 -3.01 13.78 11.59
N PRO A 242 -2.92 14.80 12.48
CA PRO A 242 -1.65 15.32 12.93
C PRO A 242 -0.87 14.18 13.57
N ARG A 243 0.29 13.88 13.00
CA ARG A 243 1.23 12.96 13.62
C ARG A 243 1.56 13.51 14.99
N SER A 244 1.25 12.77 16.04
CA SER A 244 1.88 13.00 17.32
C SER A 244 3.38 13.02 17.06
N ARG A 245 4.00 14.13 17.40
CA ARG A 245 5.44 14.38 17.27
C ARG A 245 6.15 13.51 18.31
N ALA A 246 6.03 12.20 18.18
CA ALA A 246 6.44 11.19 19.14
C ALA A 246 7.45 10.27 18.46
N GLN A 247 8.61 10.84 18.14
CA GLN A 247 9.94 10.22 18.16
C GLN A 247 10.92 11.20 17.51
N GLY A 248 11.59 12.00 18.32
CA GLY A 248 12.77 12.76 17.88
C GLY A 248 12.83 14.25 18.22
N SER A 249 11.93 14.81 19.03
CA SER A 249 12.33 16.01 19.79
C SER A 249 13.11 15.52 21.00
N LEU A 250 14.44 15.69 20.97
CA LEU A 250 15.22 15.79 22.20
C LEU A 250 14.44 16.73 23.15
N PRO A 251 14.27 16.38 24.44
CA PRO A 251 13.65 17.30 25.38
C PRO A 251 14.41 18.62 25.27
N SER A 252 13.66 19.69 25.03
CA SER A 252 14.20 21.05 25.11
C SER A 252 14.95 21.15 26.43
N SER A 253 16.16 21.70 26.38
CA SER A 253 17.09 21.88 27.50
C SER A 253 16.59 22.85 28.58
N SER A 254 15.29 22.88 28.83
CA SER A 254 14.61 23.65 29.88
C SER A 254 14.26 22.79 31.10
N THR A 255 14.43 21.47 31.05
CA THR A 255 14.31 20.57 32.21
C THR A 255 15.66 20.13 32.77
N ALA A 256 16.75 20.84 32.44
CA ALA A 256 18.10 20.58 32.97
C ALA A 256 18.47 21.47 34.16
N SER A 257 17.56 22.31 34.67
CA SER A 257 17.81 23.21 35.80
C SER A 257 17.20 22.77 37.14
N GLU A 258 16.56 21.60 37.23
CA GLU A 258 15.94 21.11 38.48
C GLU A 258 16.67 19.93 39.16
N LEU A 259 17.88 19.57 38.70
CA LEU A 259 18.73 18.58 39.38
C LEU A 259 20.03 19.17 39.94
N GLN A 260 19.98 20.43 40.37
CA GLN A 260 21.12 21.12 40.97
C GLN A 260 20.81 21.64 42.38
N THR A 261 20.26 20.78 43.23
CA THR A 261 20.30 20.96 44.70
C THR A 261 20.31 19.61 45.41
N TYR A 262 21.41 18.87 45.27
CA TYR A 262 21.81 17.81 46.22
C TYR A 262 23.35 17.77 46.25
N GLN A 263 23.94 18.91 46.62
CA GLN A 263 25.29 18.92 47.21
C GLN A 263 25.10 18.64 48.69
N ASP A 264 25.35 17.39 49.08
CA ASP A 264 25.90 16.95 50.37
C ASP A 264 25.57 15.47 50.58
N ILE A 265 26.29 14.61 49.85
CA ILE A 265 26.44 13.19 50.24
C ILE A 265 27.93 12.95 50.39
N ASP A 266 28.35 12.82 51.64
CA ASP A 266 29.71 12.51 52.06
C ASP A 266 30.10 11.11 51.60
N TYR A 267 31.11 11.02 50.72
CA TYR A 267 31.58 9.76 50.12
C TYR A 267 32.61 9.01 50.99
N ALA A 268 32.85 9.42 52.24
CA ALA A 268 33.89 8.83 53.10
C ALA A 268 33.46 7.58 53.90
N ALA A 269 32.21 7.10 53.81
CA ALA A 269 31.70 6.04 54.69
C ALA A 269 31.00 4.86 53.98
N LEU A 270 31.55 4.38 52.85
CA LEU A 270 31.09 3.10 52.28
C LEU A 270 31.91 1.92 52.85
N PRO A 271 31.28 0.91 53.47
CA PRO A 271 31.98 -0.29 53.93
C PRO A 271 32.52 -1.10 52.75
N ALA A 272 33.79 -1.53 52.86
CA ALA A 272 34.50 -2.27 51.82
C ALA A 272 33.77 -3.58 51.45
N ALA A 273 33.35 -3.69 50.19
CA ALA A 273 32.71 -4.88 49.65
C ALA A 273 33.68 -6.07 49.62
N SER A 274 33.30 -7.16 50.29
CA SER A 274 33.97 -8.45 50.31
C SER A 274 33.93 -9.10 48.92
N ARG A 275 35.12 -9.41 48.37
CA ARG A 275 35.26 -10.12 47.09
C ARG A 275 34.78 -11.58 47.20
N PRO A 276 33.93 -12.08 46.28
CA PRO A 276 33.59 -13.50 46.24
C PRO A 276 34.75 -14.34 45.68
N ARG A 277 35.07 -15.46 46.35
CA ARG A 277 36.08 -16.44 45.92
C ARG A 277 35.58 -17.23 44.70
N VAL A 278 36.36 -17.23 43.62
CA VAL A 278 36.13 -18.07 42.43
C VAL A 278 36.60 -19.52 42.71
N PRO A 279 35.79 -20.56 42.44
CA PRO A 279 36.21 -21.94 42.63
C PRO A 279 37.11 -22.40 41.46
N ARG A 280 38.33 -22.86 41.79
CA ARG A 280 39.26 -23.51 40.84
C ARG A 280 38.73 -24.86 40.39
N ARG A 281 38.40 -25.01 39.10
CA ARG A 281 38.20 -26.32 38.45
C ARG A 281 39.56 -27.01 38.30
N ARG A 282 39.74 -28.16 38.97
CA ARG A 282 40.86 -29.08 38.79
C ARG A 282 40.74 -29.79 37.44
N SER A 283 41.76 -29.70 36.59
CA SER A 283 41.98 -30.66 35.51
C SER A 283 42.37 -32.01 36.12
N ARG A 284 41.69 -33.08 35.71
CA ARG A 284 42.19 -34.46 35.86
C ARG A 284 42.65 -34.92 34.48
N ARG A 285 43.81 -35.58 34.51
CA ARG A 285 44.48 -36.26 33.42
C ARG A 285 43.57 -37.28 32.73
#